data_AF-A0A1H4I4Q5-F1
#
_entry.id   AF-A0A1H4I4Q5-F1
#
_cell.length_a   1.000
_cell.length_b   1.000
_cell.length_c   1.000
_cell.angle_alpha   90.00
_cell.angle_beta   90.00
_cell.angle_gamma   90.00
#
_symmetry.space_group_name_H-M   'P 1'
#
loop_
_entity.id
_entity.type
_entity.pdbx_description
1 polymer ?
#
loop_
_entity_poly.entity_id
_entity_poly.type
_entity_poly.pdbx_seq_one_letter_code
_entity_poly.pdbx_strand_id
1 'polypeptide(L)'
;MTTPTPQPGWHPDPEGKPQLRWWDGQQWTAATQPLPAHPGTVTPPPSGFDPRTNESSNPTFSARSYPDLARDASSTSVRNGFGVTALVLAIVGVVFGLVPLTGFIALILGLLSVLFGLLGFGRVRKRLATNKIMTLAGTGLGVVAVALGIWGMTIFFGAVDELDQKLDNLGDSASTVTGEAPAPDAEAAPGSRENPLHPGQALTLPGWDITIHSTTRDATDAVLAENQFNDPRSPAVSSSWRMCRPPTPVPRPALRGLI
;
A
#
# COMPACT_ATOMS: atom_id res chain seq x y z
N MET A 1 7.56 -47.82 22.07
CA MET A 1 6.82 -46.97 21.10
C MET A 1 5.45 -46.73 21.70
N THR A 2 5.22 -45.57 22.32
CA THR A 2 3.93 -45.22 22.91
C THR A 2 3.09 -44.53 21.83
N THR A 3 2.02 -45.18 21.37
CA THR A 3 1.08 -44.60 20.41
C THR A 3 0.49 -43.33 21.01
N PRO A 4 0.54 -42.17 20.33
CA PRO A 4 -0.05 -40.95 20.85
C PRO A 4 -1.57 -41.14 21.01
N THR A 5 -2.09 -40.85 22.20
CA THR A 5 -3.53 -40.87 22.46
C THR A 5 -4.23 -39.83 21.57
N PRO A 6 -5.24 -40.22 20.77
CA PRO A 6 -5.93 -39.28 19.90
C PRO A 6 -6.69 -38.24 20.73
N GLN A 7 -6.70 -36.99 20.27
CA GLN A 7 -7.52 -35.93 20.89
C GLN A 7 -9.01 -36.20 20.66
N PRO A 8 -9.91 -35.74 21.55
CA PRO A 8 -11.36 -35.91 21.39
C PRO A 8 -11.83 -35.40 20.02
N GLY A 9 -12.55 -36.24 19.27
CA GLY A 9 -12.91 -35.93 17.90
C GLY A 9 -13.41 -37.14 17.09
N TRP A 10 -13.68 -36.89 15.81
CA TRP A 10 -14.04 -37.94 14.84
C TRP A 10 -12.79 -38.58 14.26
N HIS A 11 -12.68 -39.89 14.39
CA HIS A 11 -11.53 -40.66 13.89
C HIS A 11 -12.01 -41.88 13.08
N PRO A 12 -11.16 -42.46 12.20
CA PRO A 12 -11.48 -43.70 11.51
C PRO A 12 -11.84 -44.83 12.48
N ASP A 13 -12.86 -45.61 12.17
CA ASP A 13 -13.31 -46.71 13.02
C ASP A 13 -12.19 -47.78 13.18
N PRO A 14 -11.74 -48.09 14.41
CA PRO A 14 -10.72 -49.12 14.64
C PRO A 14 -11.15 -50.52 14.17
N GLU A 15 -12.45 -50.76 14.00
CA GLU A 15 -13.00 -52.01 13.44
C GLU A 15 -12.83 -52.11 11.91
N GLY A 16 -12.23 -51.10 11.25
CA GLY A 16 -11.96 -51.10 9.81
C GLY A 16 -13.20 -50.84 8.94
N LYS A 17 -14.32 -50.41 9.54
CA LYS A 17 -15.53 -50.03 8.81
C LYS A 17 -15.32 -48.68 8.12
N PRO A 18 -15.93 -48.43 6.95
CA PRO A 18 -15.80 -47.17 6.20
C PRO A 18 -16.64 -46.03 6.83
N GLN A 19 -16.45 -45.79 8.12
CA GLN A 19 -17.15 -44.79 8.92
C GLN A 19 -16.20 -44.13 9.91
N LEU A 20 -16.53 -42.91 10.33
CA LEU A 20 -15.91 -42.23 11.45
C LEU A 20 -16.64 -42.62 12.74
N ARG A 21 -15.88 -42.85 13.81
CA ARG A 21 -16.38 -43.09 15.17
C ARG A 21 -15.88 -41.98 16.08
N TRP A 22 -16.72 -41.55 17.01
CA TRP A 22 -16.33 -40.49 17.95
C TRP A 22 -15.47 -41.04 19.08
N TRP A 23 -14.36 -40.36 19.37
CA TRP A 23 -13.50 -40.57 20.53
C TRP A 23 -13.71 -39.44 21.54
N ASP A 24 -14.04 -39.77 22.78
CA ASP A 24 -14.33 -38.78 23.83
C ASP A 24 -13.08 -38.35 24.64
N GLY A 25 -11.92 -38.92 24.34
CA GLY A 25 -10.67 -38.70 25.09
C GLY A 25 -10.30 -39.83 26.05
N GLN A 26 -11.22 -40.77 26.31
CA GLN A 26 -11.00 -41.94 27.17
C GLN A 26 -11.46 -43.25 26.50
N GLN A 27 -12.52 -43.22 25.70
CA GLN A 27 -13.10 -44.38 25.01
C GLN A 27 -13.81 -44.00 23.69
N TRP A 28 -14.05 -45.02 22.87
CA TRP A 28 -14.84 -44.90 21.65
C TRP A 28 -16.33 -44.93 21.99
N THR A 29 -17.12 -43.97 21.49
CA THR A 29 -18.57 -43.93 21.75
C THR A 29 -19.36 -44.67 20.66
N ALA A 30 -20.69 -44.77 20.85
CA ALA A 30 -21.61 -45.34 19.86
C ALA A 30 -21.93 -44.39 18.68
N ALA A 31 -21.48 -43.13 18.75
CA ALA A 31 -21.74 -42.16 17.69
C ALA A 31 -20.86 -42.45 16.46
N THR A 32 -21.51 -42.69 15.32
CA THR A 32 -20.86 -42.94 14.02
C THR A 32 -21.32 -41.93 12.97
N GLN A 33 -20.44 -41.62 12.01
CA GLN A 33 -20.75 -40.81 10.84
C GLN A 33 -20.18 -41.46 9.58
N PRO A 34 -20.87 -41.36 8.43
CA PRO A 34 -20.32 -41.84 7.16
C PRO A 34 -19.02 -41.09 6.87
N LEU A 35 -17.98 -41.82 6.46
CA LEU A 35 -16.71 -41.23 6.09
C LEU A 35 -16.95 -40.30 4.87
N PRO A 36 -16.60 -39.00 4.93
CA PRO A 36 -16.75 -38.11 3.79
C PRO A 36 -15.94 -38.67 2.62
N ALA A 37 -16.61 -38.98 1.51
CA ALA A 37 -15.93 -39.36 0.28
C ALA A 37 -15.10 -38.15 -0.18
N HIS A 38 -13.79 -38.18 0.06
CA HIS A 38 -12.89 -37.18 -0.49
C HIS A 38 -12.79 -37.46 -2.00
N PRO A 39 -13.17 -36.53 -2.88
CA PRO A 39 -12.89 -36.68 -4.30
C PRO A 39 -11.38 -36.50 -4.50
N GLY A 40 -10.65 -37.61 -4.53
CA GLY A 40 -9.25 -37.65 -4.95
C GLY A 40 -8.27 -38.20 -3.93
N THR A 41 -8.13 -39.53 -3.91
CA THR A 41 -6.80 -40.16 -3.93
C THR A 41 -6.91 -41.36 -4.85
N VAL A 42 -6.44 -41.19 -6.08
CA VAL A 42 -6.11 -42.31 -6.97
C VAL A 42 -4.99 -43.05 -6.27
N THR A 43 -5.28 -44.21 -5.67
CA THR A 43 -4.22 -45.11 -5.21
C THR A 43 -3.49 -45.60 -6.46
N PRO A 44 -2.18 -45.33 -6.66
CA PRO A 44 -1.45 -46.01 -7.71
C PRO A 44 -1.47 -47.52 -7.40
N PRO A 45 -1.77 -48.39 -8.38
CA PRO A 45 -1.71 -49.83 -8.15
C PRO A 45 -0.28 -50.22 -7.75
N PRO A 46 -0.08 -51.10 -6.75
CA PRO A 46 1.24 -51.63 -6.46
C PRO A 46 1.73 -52.42 -7.67
N SER A 47 2.93 -52.06 -8.13
CA SER A 47 3.67 -52.71 -9.20
C SER A 47 3.89 -54.19 -8.87
N GLY A 48 3.11 -55.07 -9.51
CA GLY A 48 3.25 -56.52 -9.42
C GLY A 48 2.97 -57.14 -10.78
N PHE A 49 4.00 -57.18 -11.63
CA PHE A 49 4.01 -57.91 -12.88
C PHE A 49 4.33 -59.38 -12.59
N ASP A 50 3.41 -60.28 -12.92
CA ASP A 50 3.73 -61.69 -13.15
C ASP A 50 2.85 -62.27 -14.28
N PRO A 51 3.40 -62.55 -15.48
CA PRO A 51 2.65 -63.11 -16.58
C PRO A 51 2.97 -64.60 -16.70
N ARG A 52 2.29 -65.45 -15.94
CA ARG A 52 2.03 -66.87 -16.28
C ARG A 52 1.30 -67.54 -15.11
N THR A 53 0.01 -67.80 -15.28
CA THR A 53 -0.57 -69.14 -15.21
C THR A 53 -2.08 -69.07 -15.43
N ASN A 54 -2.49 -69.83 -16.44
CA ASN A 54 -3.84 -70.31 -16.73
C ASN A 54 -4.43 -71.03 -15.51
N GLU A 55 -5.69 -70.77 -15.14
CA GLU A 55 -6.70 -71.84 -15.08
C GLU A 55 -8.12 -71.35 -14.74
N SER A 56 -9.03 -71.91 -15.53
CA SER A 56 -10.48 -71.94 -15.45
C SER A 56 -11.05 -72.23 -14.06
N SER A 57 -11.88 -71.30 -13.56
CA SER A 57 -13.18 -71.64 -12.95
C SER A 57 -14.00 -70.36 -12.78
N ASN A 58 -14.98 -70.20 -13.66
CA ASN A 58 -16.04 -69.19 -13.57
C ASN A 58 -17.22 -69.83 -12.83
N PRO A 59 -17.44 -69.60 -11.53
CA PRO A 59 -18.76 -69.83 -10.97
C PRO A 59 -19.66 -68.70 -11.44
N THR A 60 -20.65 -69.09 -12.26
CA THR A 60 -21.80 -68.29 -12.68
C THR A 60 -22.42 -67.57 -11.49
N PHE A 61 -22.00 -66.33 -11.24
CA PHE A 61 -22.69 -65.44 -10.30
C PHE A 61 -23.82 -64.77 -11.08
N SER A 62 -25.04 -65.20 -10.78
CA SER A 62 -26.25 -64.58 -11.29
C SER A 62 -26.21 -63.07 -11.06
N ALA A 63 -26.13 -62.30 -12.15
CA ALA A 63 -26.35 -60.87 -12.12
C ALA A 63 -27.81 -60.64 -11.68
N ARG A 64 -28.02 -60.46 -10.37
CA ARG A 64 -29.23 -59.79 -9.89
C ARG A 64 -29.23 -58.42 -10.52
N SER A 65 -30.19 -58.18 -11.40
CA SER A 65 -30.61 -56.85 -11.82
C SER A 65 -30.99 -56.05 -10.58
N TYR A 66 -30.01 -55.37 -9.99
CA TYR A 66 -30.31 -54.25 -9.11
C TYR A 66 -30.91 -53.17 -10.02
N PRO A 67 -32.10 -52.62 -9.71
CA PRO A 67 -32.51 -51.38 -10.34
C PRO A 67 -31.40 -50.36 -10.07
N ASP A 68 -30.86 -49.83 -11.16
CA ASP A 68 -29.90 -48.73 -11.21
C ASP A 68 -30.52 -47.52 -10.52
N LEU A 69 -30.44 -47.47 -9.19
CA LEU A 69 -30.70 -46.28 -8.38
C LEU A 69 -29.47 -45.35 -8.38
N ALA A 70 -28.51 -45.55 -9.29
CA ALA A 70 -27.37 -44.66 -9.47
C ALA A 70 -27.66 -43.61 -10.55
N ARG A 71 -28.62 -42.72 -10.29
CA ARG A 71 -28.72 -41.39 -10.91
C ARG A 71 -29.68 -40.55 -10.08
N ASP A 72 -29.14 -39.92 -9.04
CA ASP A 72 -29.48 -38.56 -8.57
C ASP A 72 -28.80 -38.26 -7.23
N ALA A 73 -27.48 -38.44 -7.16
CA ALA A 73 -26.65 -37.86 -6.11
C ALA A 73 -25.77 -36.76 -6.72
N SER A 74 -26.38 -35.80 -7.42
CA SER A 74 -25.71 -34.53 -7.68
C SER A 74 -25.68 -33.74 -6.36
N SER A 75 -24.68 -34.03 -5.52
CA SER A 75 -24.32 -33.12 -4.43
C SER A 75 -23.81 -31.81 -5.05
N THR A 76 -24.74 -30.92 -5.36
CA THR A 76 -24.41 -29.57 -5.78
C THR A 76 -23.73 -28.91 -4.59
N SER A 77 -22.40 -28.89 -4.59
CA SER A 77 -21.61 -28.16 -3.60
C SER A 77 -22.20 -26.75 -3.48
N VAL A 78 -22.64 -26.41 -2.27
CA VAL A 78 -23.26 -25.12 -1.96
C VAL A 78 -22.18 -24.05 -2.06
N ARG A 79 -22.03 -23.48 -3.25
CA ARG A 79 -21.03 -22.45 -3.56
C ARG A 79 -21.55 -21.05 -3.22
N ASN A 80 -21.23 -20.58 -2.01
CA ASN A 80 -21.52 -19.21 -1.56
C ASN A 80 -20.45 -18.17 -1.99
N GLY A 81 -19.81 -18.37 -3.15
CA GLY A 81 -18.65 -17.55 -3.56
C GLY A 81 -18.95 -16.05 -3.64
N PHE A 82 -20.16 -15.68 -4.06
CA PHE A 82 -20.56 -14.27 -4.21
C PHE A 82 -20.67 -13.52 -2.87
N GLY A 83 -21.15 -14.19 -1.81
CA GLY A 83 -21.20 -13.59 -0.47
C GLY A 83 -19.82 -13.41 0.13
N VAL A 84 -18.91 -14.37 -0.12
CA VAL A 84 -17.52 -14.30 0.34
C VAL A 84 -16.77 -13.16 -0.37
N THR A 85 -16.91 -13.03 -1.69
CA THR A 85 -16.23 -11.96 -2.45
C THR A 85 -16.69 -10.58 -2.01
N ALA A 86 -17.99 -10.38 -1.77
CA ALA A 86 -18.51 -9.12 -1.25
C ALA A 86 -17.94 -8.78 0.12
N LEU A 87 -17.89 -9.78 1.01
CA LEU A 87 -17.35 -9.60 2.36
C LEU A 87 -15.87 -9.20 2.33
N VAL A 88 -15.06 -9.89 1.51
CA VAL A 88 -13.63 -9.59 1.39
C VAL A 88 -13.42 -8.19 0.81
N LEU A 89 -14.13 -7.84 -0.27
CA LEU A 89 -14.03 -6.50 -0.87
C LEU A 89 -14.48 -5.40 0.10
N ALA A 90 -15.51 -5.66 0.92
CA ALA A 90 -15.96 -4.72 1.93
C ALA A 90 -14.91 -4.48 3.02
N ILE A 91 -14.29 -5.53 3.55
CA ILE A 91 -13.26 -5.41 4.59
C ILE A 91 -12.08 -4.61 4.07
N VAL A 92 -11.58 -4.95 2.88
CA VAL A 92 -10.47 -4.23 2.25
C VAL A 92 -10.86 -2.77 1.98
N GLY A 93 -12.06 -2.53 1.48
CA GLY A 93 -12.60 -1.18 1.27
C GLY A 93 -12.67 -0.35 2.55
N VAL A 94 -13.09 -0.92 3.68
CA VAL A 94 -13.14 -0.21 4.98
C VAL A 94 -11.73 0.13 5.47
N VAL A 95 -10.76 -0.78 5.35
CA VAL A 95 -9.38 -0.53 5.75
C VAL A 95 -8.77 0.63 4.96
N PHE A 96 -8.97 0.66 3.63
CA PHE A 96 -8.53 1.79 2.80
C PHE A 96 -9.38 3.04 2.99
N GLY A 97 -10.64 2.92 3.41
CA GLY A 97 -11.53 4.06 3.67
C GLY A 97 -11.17 4.82 4.95
N LEU A 98 -10.43 4.19 5.86
CA LEU A 98 -9.96 4.84 7.09
C LEU A 98 -8.79 5.81 6.83
N VAL A 99 -8.08 5.67 5.70
CA VAL A 99 -6.97 6.54 5.31
C VAL A 99 -7.47 7.56 4.28
N PRO A 100 -7.53 8.87 4.60
CA PRO A 100 -8.13 9.89 3.73
C PRO A 100 -7.52 9.95 2.32
N LEU A 101 -6.20 9.77 2.21
CA LEU A 101 -5.46 9.76 0.93
C LEU A 101 -5.86 8.62 -0.01
N THR A 102 -6.38 7.50 0.52
CA THR A 102 -6.83 6.35 -0.28
C THR A 102 -8.35 6.29 -0.46
N GLY A 103 -9.07 7.38 -0.16
CA GLY A 103 -10.53 7.44 -0.22
C GLY A 103 -11.13 7.02 -1.57
N PHE A 104 -10.45 7.32 -2.69
CA PHE A 104 -10.89 6.91 -4.03
C PHE A 104 -10.85 5.39 -4.26
N ILE A 105 -9.83 4.70 -3.70
CA ILE A 105 -9.72 3.23 -3.75
C ILE A 105 -10.84 2.60 -2.91
N ALA A 106 -11.08 3.15 -1.72
CA ALA A 106 -12.16 2.70 -0.85
C ALA A 106 -13.53 2.83 -1.52
N LEU A 107 -13.75 3.91 -2.27
CA LEU A 107 -14.98 4.15 -3.03
C LEU A 107 -15.19 3.07 -4.10
N ILE A 108 -14.18 2.79 -4.93
CA ILE A 108 -14.25 1.78 -5.99
C ILE A 108 -14.50 0.38 -5.40
N LEU A 109 -13.76 -0.01 -4.36
CA LEU A 109 -13.91 -1.31 -3.71
C LEU A 109 -15.25 -1.44 -2.98
N GLY A 110 -15.73 -0.36 -2.35
CA GLY A 110 -17.05 -0.30 -1.72
C GLY A 110 -18.17 -0.48 -2.73
N LEU A 111 -18.11 0.20 -3.88
CA LEU A 111 -19.10 0.03 -4.96
C LEU A 111 -19.09 -1.37 -5.55
N LEU A 112 -17.90 -1.94 -5.80
CA LEU A 112 -17.76 -3.32 -6.25
C LEU A 112 -18.36 -4.27 -5.22
N SER A 113 -18.08 -4.08 -3.93
CA SER A 113 -18.66 -4.88 -2.85
C SER A 113 -20.18 -4.80 -2.84
N VAL A 114 -20.77 -3.61 -2.95
CA VAL A 114 -22.24 -3.46 -2.97
C VAL A 114 -22.85 -4.15 -4.19
N LEU A 115 -22.21 -4.06 -5.36
CA LEU A 115 -22.64 -4.77 -6.56
C LEU A 115 -22.53 -6.30 -6.36
N PHE A 116 -21.39 -6.76 -5.85
CA PHE A 116 -21.16 -8.14 -5.41
C PHE A 116 -21.97 -8.52 -4.16
N GLY A 117 -22.75 -7.62 -3.57
CA GLY A 117 -23.73 -7.93 -2.54
C GLY A 117 -25.11 -8.14 -3.15
N LEU A 118 -25.48 -7.21 -4.04
CA LEU A 118 -26.78 -7.15 -4.68
C LEU A 118 -27.09 -8.35 -5.59
N LEU A 119 -26.17 -8.79 -6.46
CA LEU A 119 -26.50 -9.96 -7.33
C LEU A 119 -26.61 -11.27 -6.52
N GLY A 120 -26.11 -11.30 -5.29
CA GLY A 120 -26.07 -12.42 -4.36
C GLY A 120 -27.32 -12.45 -3.53
N PHE A 121 -27.78 -11.25 -3.17
CA PHE A 121 -29.08 -11.04 -2.58
C PHE A 121 -30.20 -11.51 -3.53
N GLY A 122 -30.05 -11.31 -4.84
CA GLY A 122 -30.95 -11.87 -5.86
C GLY A 122 -31.04 -13.41 -5.83
N ARG A 123 -29.92 -14.11 -5.61
CA ARG A 123 -29.91 -15.59 -5.45
C ARG A 123 -30.45 -16.04 -4.10
N VAL A 124 -30.18 -15.29 -3.04
CA VAL A 124 -30.73 -15.51 -1.69
C VAL A 124 -32.25 -15.40 -1.69
N ARG A 125 -32.81 -14.41 -2.42
CA ARG A 125 -34.26 -14.21 -2.53
C ARG A 125 -34.97 -15.37 -3.22
N LYS A 126 -34.29 -16.06 -4.15
CA LYS A 126 -34.80 -17.25 -4.85
C LYS A 126 -34.68 -18.55 -4.04
N ARG A 127 -34.27 -18.48 -2.76
CA ARG A 127 -34.01 -19.65 -1.87
C ARG A 127 -32.98 -20.66 -2.42
N LEU A 128 -32.08 -20.21 -3.30
CA LEU A 128 -31.03 -21.04 -3.90
C LEU A 128 -29.70 -21.00 -3.14
N ALA A 129 -29.61 -20.17 -2.10
CA ALA A 129 -28.40 -19.98 -1.32
C ALA A 129 -28.71 -20.07 0.18
N THR A 130 -27.89 -20.82 0.92
CA THR A 130 -28.10 -21.12 2.35
C THR A 130 -27.61 -20.00 3.29
N ASN A 131 -26.85 -19.02 2.80
CA ASN A 131 -26.17 -18.05 3.69
C ASN A 131 -26.57 -16.60 3.44
N LYS A 132 -27.77 -16.20 3.90
CA LYS A 132 -28.28 -14.81 3.79
C LYS A 132 -27.48 -13.81 4.61
N ILE A 133 -27.03 -14.24 5.79
CA ILE A 133 -26.34 -13.39 6.77
C ILE A 133 -25.02 -12.86 6.20
N MET A 134 -24.27 -13.69 5.49
CA MET A 134 -22.96 -13.32 4.95
C MET A 134 -23.06 -12.32 3.80
N THR A 135 -24.03 -12.48 2.89
CA THR A 135 -24.29 -11.50 1.83
C THR A 135 -24.78 -10.17 2.39
N LEU A 136 -25.64 -10.19 3.41
CA LEU A 136 -26.14 -8.98 4.06
C LEU A 136 -25.02 -8.22 4.77
N ALA A 137 -24.16 -8.93 5.51
CA ALA A 137 -23.01 -8.35 6.20
C ALA A 137 -22.01 -7.72 5.21
N GLY A 138 -21.66 -8.42 4.14
CA GLY A 138 -20.76 -7.90 3.10
C GLY A 138 -21.32 -6.66 2.39
N THR A 139 -22.62 -6.69 2.03
CA THR A 139 -23.28 -5.54 1.40
C THR A 139 -23.33 -4.34 2.35
N GLY A 140 -23.72 -4.56 3.61
CA GLY A 140 -23.80 -3.50 4.62
C GLY A 140 -22.44 -2.85 4.88
N LEU A 141 -21.39 -3.67 5.04
CA LEU A 141 -20.02 -3.18 5.23
C LEU A 141 -19.49 -2.47 3.97
N GLY A 142 -19.92 -2.90 2.77
CA GLY A 142 -19.62 -2.21 1.51
C GLY A 142 -20.22 -0.81 1.45
N VAL A 143 -21.47 -0.61 1.89
CA VAL A 143 -22.09 0.72 1.98
C VAL A 143 -21.31 1.63 2.94
N VAL A 144 -20.88 1.09 4.07
CA VAL A 144 -20.03 1.82 5.03
C VAL A 144 -18.69 2.22 4.38
N ALA A 145 -18.05 1.31 3.63
CA ALA A 145 -16.81 1.61 2.90
C ALA A 145 -16.99 2.75 1.88
N VAL A 146 -18.12 2.78 1.15
CA VAL A 146 -18.43 3.88 0.22
C VAL A 146 -18.58 5.20 0.96
N ALA A 147 -19.31 5.21 2.10
CA ALA A 147 -19.48 6.42 2.91
C ALA A 147 -18.13 6.94 3.45
N LEU A 148 -17.27 6.06 3.95
CA LEU A 148 -15.91 6.40 4.38
C LEU A 148 -15.05 6.93 3.23
N GLY A 149 -15.15 6.33 2.04
CA GLY A 149 -14.46 6.80 0.84
C GLY A 149 -14.88 8.22 0.43
N ILE A 150 -16.18 8.51 0.41
CA ILE A 150 -16.71 9.86 0.14
C ILE A 150 -16.22 10.85 1.20
N TRP A 151 -16.30 10.49 2.48
CA TRP A 151 -15.82 11.33 3.58
C TRP A 151 -14.32 11.61 3.48
N GLY A 152 -13.49 10.60 3.25
CA GLY A 152 -12.05 10.77 3.03
C GLY A 152 -11.73 11.67 1.84
N MET A 153 -12.53 11.58 0.77
CA MET A 153 -12.39 12.44 -0.41
C MET A 153 -12.63 13.92 -0.08
N THR A 154 -13.60 14.25 0.79
CA THR A 154 -13.84 15.65 1.21
C THR A 154 -12.67 16.22 1.98
N ILE A 155 -11.97 15.41 2.78
CA ILE A 155 -10.77 15.83 3.51
C ILE A 155 -9.61 16.06 2.55
N PHE A 156 -9.41 15.16 1.58
CA PHE A 156 -8.33 15.29 0.59
C PHE A 156 -8.52 16.51 -0.31
N PHE A 157 -9.71 16.68 -0.89
CA PHE A 157 -9.98 17.86 -1.73
C PHE A 157 -9.90 19.15 -0.93
N GLY A 158 -10.37 19.18 0.33
CA GLY A 158 -10.17 20.35 1.19
C GLY A 158 -8.70 20.68 1.41
N ALA A 159 -7.83 19.68 1.60
CA ALA A 159 -6.40 19.90 1.75
C ALA A 159 -5.71 20.39 0.46
N VAL A 160 -6.18 19.95 -0.72
CA VAL A 160 -5.71 20.45 -2.01
C VAL A 160 -6.17 21.88 -2.26
N ASP A 161 -7.43 22.21 -1.96
CA ASP A 161 -7.97 23.57 -2.11
C ASP A 161 -7.25 24.58 -1.19
N GLU A 162 -6.89 24.17 0.03
CA GLU A 162 -6.05 24.98 0.94
C GLU A 162 -4.64 25.19 0.39
N LEU A 163 -4.08 24.21 -0.33
CA LEU A 163 -2.77 24.31 -0.95
C LEU A 163 -2.80 25.27 -2.14
N ASP A 164 -3.80 25.15 -3.01
CA ASP A 164 -3.97 26.03 -4.17
C ASP A 164 -4.19 27.48 -3.73
N GLN A 165 -5.02 27.73 -2.71
CA GLN A 165 -5.16 29.07 -2.13
C GLN A 165 -3.84 29.62 -1.59
N LYS A 166 -2.99 28.78 -0.96
CA LYS A 166 -1.67 29.23 -0.49
C LYS A 166 -0.72 29.55 -1.64
N LEU A 167 -0.79 28.79 -2.73
CA LEU A 167 0.00 29.05 -3.94
C LEU A 167 -0.45 30.34 -4.64
N ASP A 168 -1.76 30.59 -4.75
CA ASP A 168 -2.30 31.82 -5.31
C ASP A 168 -1.93 33.05 -4.48
N ASN A 169 -2.00 32.95 -3.15
CA ASN A 169 -1.57 34.02 -2.25
C ASN A 169 -0.06 34.30 -2.37
N LEU A 170 0.77 33.28 -2.60
CA LEU A 170 2.20 33.45 -2.89
C LEU A 170 2.41 34.07 -4.28
N GLY A 171 1.59 33.71 -5.26
CA GLY A 171 1.60 34.29 -6.61
C GLY A 171 1.22 35.76 -6.62
N ASP A 172 0.22 36.15 -5.81
CA ASP A 172 -0.21 37.54 -5.65
C ASP A 172 0.79 38.36 -4.82
N SER A 173 1.40 37.73 -3.79
CA SER A 173 2.51 38.31 -3.02
C SER A 173 3.80 38.45 -3.84
N ALA A 174 4.00 37.61 -4.86
CA ALA A 174 5.10 37.74 -5.81
C ALA A 174 4.79 38.78 -6.91
N SER A 175 3.51 38.92 -7.29
CA SER A 175 3.04 39.90 -8.28
C SER A 175 3.05 41.33 -7.75
N THR A 176 2.91 41.51 -6.43
CA THR A 176 3.05 42.82 -5.75
C THR A 176 4.49 43.35 -5.69
N VAL A 177 5.48 42.65 -6.26
CA VAL A 177 6.86 43.18 -6.43
C VAL A 177 7.08 43.84 -7.80
N THR A 178 6.09 43.83 -8.71
CA THR A 178 6.20 44.53 -10.00
C THR A 178 5.42 45.85 -10.01
N GLY A 179 6.12 46.91 -9.61
CA GLY A 179 6.05 48.20 -10.31
C GLY A 179 5.10 49.28 -9.79
N GLU A 180 5.37 49.84 -8.61
CA GLU A 180 5.16 51.28 -8.41
C GLU A 180 6.54 51.95 -8.48
N ALA A 181 6.77 52.68 -9.57
CA ALA A 181 8.00 53.46 -9.74
C ALA A 181 7.96 54.66 -8.77
N PRO A 182 8.90 54.78 -7.81
CA PRO A 182 8.98 55.99 -7.01
C PRO A 182 9.45 57.14 -7.91
N ALA A 183 8.95 58.34 -7.61
CA ALA A 183 9.27 59.59 -8.30
C ALA A 183 10.79 59.75 -8.53
N PRO A 184 11.22 60.40 -9.63
CA PRO A 184 12.61 60.41 -10.12
C PRO A 184 13.64 61.12 -9.23
N ASP A 185 13.26 61.58 -8.03
CA ASP A 185 14.12 62.42 -7.18
C ASP A 185 14.32 61.89 -5.75
N ALA A 186 13.88 60.67 -5.43
CA ALA A 186 14.24 60.03 -4.16
C ALA A 186 15.42 59.07 -4.38
N GLU A 187 16.62 59.50 -3.96
CA GLU A 187 17.83 58.67 -3.96
C GLU A 187 17.55 57.39 -3.14
N ALA A 188 17.55 56.23 -3.81
CA ALA A 188 17.18 54.96 -3.18
C ALA A 188 18.11 54.66 -2.00
N ALA A 189 17.58 54.04 -0.95
CA ALA A 189 18.34 53.75 0.26
C ALA A 189 19.57 52.87 -0.06
N PRO A 190 20.77 53.19 0.47
CA PRO A 190 21.98 52.43 0.20
C PRO A 190 21.82 50.96 0.63
N GLY A 191 22.12 50.04 -0.30
CA GLY A 191 21.89 48.60 -0.15
C GLY A 191 20.61 48.08 -0.79
N SER A 192 19.78 48.95 -1.38
CA SER A 192 18.68 48.51 -2.24
C SER A 192 19.19 48.01 -3.61
N ARG A 193 18.30 47.41 -4.41
CA ARG A 193 18.63 46.95 -5.76
C ARG A 193 19.00 48.11 -6.69
N GLU A 194 18.37 49.26 -6.47
CA GLU A 194 18.49 50.50 -7.24
C GLU A 194 19.71 51.33 -6.78
N ASN A 195 20.13 51.20 -5.52
CA ASN A 195 21.35 51.81 -4.97
C ASN A 195 22.20 50.77 -4.23
N PRO A 196 22.93 49.90 -4.94
CA PRO A 196 23.75 48.86 -4.32
C PRO A 196 24.89 49.49 -3.50
N LEU A 197 25.23 48.86 -2.36
CA LEU A 197 26.37 49.30 -1.55
C LEU A 197 27.67 49.24 -2.36
N HIS A 198 28.46 50.31 -2.26
CA HIS A 198 29.80 50.32 -2.81
C HIS A 198 30.73 49.42 -1.97
N PRO A 199 31.73 48.76 -2.60
CA PRO A 199 32.73 48.00 -1.86
C PRO A 199 33.38 48.85 -0.76
N GLY A 200 33.49 48.28 0.44
CA GLY A 200 34.00 48.93 1.66
C GLY A 200 32.91 49.45 2.61
N GLN A 201 31.64 49.52 2.19
CA GLN A 201 30.54 49.85 3.10
C GLN A 201 30.12 48.61 3.92
N ALA A 202 29.89 48.81 5.23
CA ALA A 202 29.49 47.74 6.14
C ALA A 202 27.96 47.55 6.11
N LEU A 203 27.53 46.31 5.93
CA LEU A 203 26.14 45.89 6.09
C LEU A 203 26.00 45.18 7.44
N THR A 204 25.23 45.78 8.35
CA THR A 204 24.94 45.19 9.66
C THR A 204 23.71 44.30 9.56
N LEU A 205 23.91 43.00 9.77
CA LEU A 205 22.87 41.99 9.95
C LEU A 205 22.78 41.60 11.43
N PRO A 206 21.69 40.98 11.90
CA PRO A 206 21.60 40.50 13.28
C PRO A 206 22.76 39.54 13.61
N GLY A 207 23.73 40.03 14.38
CA GLY A 207 24.90 39.27 14.83
C GLY A 207 26.11 39.28 13.89
N TRP A 208 26.09 40.00 12.76
CA TRP A 208 27.19 40.03 11.80
C TRP A 208 27.35 41.40 11.14
N ASP A 209 28.59 41.91 11.10
CA ASP A 209 28.96 43.04 10.24
C ASP A 209 29.70 42.52 9.00
N ILE A 210 29.12 42.72 7.81
CA ILE A 210 29.68 42.24 6.54
C ILE A 210 30.17 43.43 5.72
N THR A 211 31.48 43.49 5.46
CA THR A 211 32.11 44.46 4.54
C THR A 211 32.66 43.75 3.31
N ILE A 212 32.16 44.08 2.12
CA ILE A 212 32.71 43.57 0.86
C ILE A 212 33.86 44.48 0.44
N HIS A 213 35.11 44.05 0.59
CA HIS A 213 36.26 44.91 0.27
C HIS A 213 36.51 45.05 -1.24
N SER A 214 36.52 43.92 -1.97
CA SER A 214 36.81 43.91 -3.40
C SER A 214 36.18 42.70 -4.08
N THR A 215 35.74 42.88 -5.34
CA THR A 215 35.22 41.80 -6.17
C THR A 215 36.02 41.71 -7.47
N THR A 216 36.61 40.55 -7.74
CA THR A 216 37.22 40.26 -9.06
C THR A 216 36.20 39.57 -9.94
N ARG A 217 35.89 40.17 -11.10
CA ARG A 217 35.02 39.56 -12.12
C ARG A 217 35.84 38.60 -12.99
N ASP A 218 35.21 37.54 -13.49
CA ASP A 218 35.82 36.55 -14.38
C ASP A 218 37.10 35.91 -13.84
N ALA A 219 37.14 35.61 -12.54
CA ALA A 219 38.28 35.02 -11.85
C ALA A 219 38.46 33.51 -12.13
N THR A 220 37.93 32.99 -13.24
CA THR A 220 37.94 31.55 -13.57
C THR A 220 39.37 31.02 -13.67
N ASP A 221 40.25 31.72 -14.38
CA ASP A 221 41.64 31.31 -14.56
C ASP A 221 42.41 31.32 -13.24
N ALA A 222 42.13 32.31 -12.37
CA ALA A 222 42.73 32.40 -11.05
C ALA A 222 42.29 31.25 -10.12
N VAL A 223 41.01 30.85 -10.19
CA VAL A 223 40.50 29.70 -9.42
C VAL A 223 41.09 28.39 -9.93
N LEU A 224 41.16 28.18 -11.25
CA LEU A 224 41.74 26.96 -11.82
C LEU A 224 43.25 26.84 -11.54
N ALA A 225 43.97 27.96 -11.46
CA ALA A 225 45.40 27.98 -11.16
C ALA A 225 45.71 27.66 -9.68
N GLU A 226 44.79 27.93 -8.76
CA GLU A 226 45.02 27.73 -7.31
C GLU A 226 45.11 26.25 -6.93
N ASN A 227 44.35 25.37 -7.60
CA ASN A 227 44.29 23.95 -7.25
C ASN A 227 44.03 23.06 -8.47
N GLN A 228 44.88 22.05 -8.66
CA GLN A 228 44.78 21.04 -9.71
C GLN A 228 43.52 20.16 -9.66
N PHE A 229 42.79 20.14 -8.53
CA PHE A 229 41.50 19.47 -8.39
C PHE A 229 40.31 20.36 -8.80
N ASN A 230 40.54 21.63 -9.16
CA ASN A 230 39.46 22.48 -9.64
C ASN A 230 39.12 22.13 -11.08
N ASP A 231 37.91 21.63 -11.30
CA ASP A 231 37.44 21.26 -12.62
C ASP A 231 37.17 22.51 -13.49
N PRO A 232 37.56 22.47 -14.79
CA PRO A 232 37.21 23.53 -15.72
C PRO A 232 35.69 23.61 -15.88
N ARG A 233 35.20 24.82 -16.11
CA ARG A 233 33.77 25.06 -16.30
C ARG A 233 33.22 24.27 -17.51
N SER A 234 32.03 23.69 -17.36
CA SER A 234 31.24 23.20 -18.49
C SER A 234 30.76 24.35 -19.41
N PRO A 235 31.02 24.30 -20.73
CA PRO A 235 30.71 25.40 -21.66
C PRO A 235 29.20 25.65 -21.88
N ALA A 236 28.32 24.79 -21.34
CA ALA A 236 26.87 24.86 -21.52
C ALA A 236 26.16 25.90 -20.63
N VAL A 237 26.87 26.57 -19.70
CA VAL A 237 26.25 27.48 -18.72
C VAL A 237 26.95 28.84 -18.73
N SER A 238 26.19 29.90 -19.05
CA SER A 238 26.62 31.31 -19.01
C SER A 238 26.54 31.91 -17.59
N SER A 239 27.20 31.30 -16.61
CA SER A 239 27.36 31.90 -15.27
C SER A 239 28.63 32.77 -15.22
N SER A 240 28.92 33.56 -14.19
CA SER A 240 30.27 34.16 -14.00
C SER A 240 30.67 34.05 -12.54
N TRP A 241 31.87 33.53 -12.28
CA TRP A 241 32.38 33.40 -10.93
C TRP A 241 32.87 34.76 -10.45
N ARG A 242 32.50 35.15 -9.23
CA ARG A 242 33.03 36.33 -8.54
C ARG A 242 33.78 35.85 -7.30
N MET A 243 35.02 36.29 -7.17
CA MET A 243 35.83 35.99 -5.98
C MET A 243 35.75 37.17 -5.00
N CYS A 244 35.40 36.89 -3.75
CA CYS A 244 35.46 37.84 -2.64
C CYS A 244 36.72 37.52 -1.82
N ARG A 245 37.67 38.47 -1.75
CA ARG A 245 38.91 38.28 -0.99
C ARG A 245 38.71 38.78 0.45
N PRO A 246 39.10 38.01 1.49
CA PRO A 246 39.13 38.53 2.85
C PRO A 246 40.18 39.65 2.97
N PRO A 247 39.99 40.62 3.89
CA PRO A 247 40.98 41.65 4.12
C PRO A 247 42.29 41.01 4.62
N THR A 248 43.42 41.57 4.19
CA THR A 248 44.72 41.25 4.78
C THR A 248 44.68 41.61 6.27
N PRO A 249 45.06 40.69 7.18
CA PRO A 249 45.07 41.00 8.61
C PRO A 249 46.08 42.11 8.87
N VAL A 250 45.60 43.28 9.24
CA VAL A 250 46.43 44.37 9.75
C VAL A 250 46.87 43.97 11.16
N PRO A 251 48.18 43.95 11.49
CA PRO A 251 48.62 43.65 12.84
C PRO A 251 48.03 44.67 13.80
N ARG A 252 47.20 44.21 14.75
CA ARG A 252 46.68 45.08 15.81
C ARG A 252 47.87 45.59 16.63
N PRO A 253 48.01 46.91 16.88
CA PRO A 253 49.02 47.38 17.80
C PRO A 253 48.78 46.74 19.16
N ALA A 254 49.82 46.11 19.71
CA ALA A 254 49.76 45.48 21.03
C ALA A 254 49.24 46.52 22.04
N LEU A 255 48.12 46.22 22.68
CA LEU A 255 47.65 46.94 23.85
C LEU A 255 48.75 46.83 24.91
N ARG A 256 49.62 47.85 24.98
CA ARG A 256 50.47 48.09 26.14
C ARG A 256 49.52 48.34 27.30
N GLY A 257 49.46 47.37 28.21
CA GLY A 257 48.67 47.46 29.42
C GLY A 257 49.03 48.73 30.19
N LEU A 258 48.02 49.55 30.45
CA LEU A 258 48.01 50.48 31.55
C LEU A 258 47.28 49.76 32.69
N ILE A 259 48.11 49.23 33.61
CA ILE A 259 47.74 49.04 35.02
C ILE A 259 48.19 50.32 35.72
#